data_AF-A0A351J2V2-F1
#
_entry.id   AF-A0A351J2V2-F1
#
_cell.length_a   1.000
_cell.length_b   1.000
_cell.length_c   1.000
_cell.angle_alpha   90.00
_cell.angle_beta   90.00
_cell.angle_gamma   90.00
#
_symmetry.space_group_name_H-M   'P 1'
#
loop_
_entity.id
_entity.type
_entity.pdbx_description
1 polymer ?
#
loop_
_entity_poly.entity_id
_entity_poly.type
_entity_poly.pdbx_seq_one_letter_code
_entity_poly.pdbx_strand_id
1 'polypeptide(L)' 'MVTITINGRVLEVHEGSTILEAARSNGIDIP' A
#
# COMPACT_ATOMS: atom_id res chain seq x y z
N MET A 1 -12.15 -2.21 1.79
CA MET A 1 -10.74 -2.62 1.93
C MET A 1 -10.38 -3.25 0.60
N VAL A 2 -9.31 -2.80 -0.03
CA VAL A 2 -8.88 -3.28 -1.35
C VAL A 2 -7.52 -3.93 -1.27
N THR A 3 -7.32 -4.94 -2.09
CA THR A 3 -6.06 -5.65 -2.20
C THR A 3 -5.26 -5.06 -3.34
N ILE A 4 -4.04 -4.62 -3.06
CA ILE A 4 -3.11 -4.09 -4.06
C ILE A 4 -1.77 -4.81 -3.99
N THR A 5 -1.02 -4.77 -5.09
CA THR A 5 0.34 -5.33 -5.14
C THR A 5 1.36 -4.19 -5.23
N ILE A 6 2.24 -4.07 -4.23
CA ILE A 6 3.34 -3.10 -4.22
C ILE A 6 4.65 -3.87 -4.02
N ASN A 7 5.62 -3.67 -4.92
CA ASN A 7 6.94 -4.32 -4.88
C ASN A 7 6.85 -5.86 -4.75
N GLY A 8 5.91 -6.47 -5.47
CA GLY A 8 5.64 -7.92 -5.43
C GLY A 8 4.97 -8.43 -4.14
N ARG A 9 4.65 -7.55 -3.18
CA ARG A 9 3.90 -7.90 -1.96
C ARG A 9 2.43 -7.56 -2.13
N VAL A 10 1.58 -8.49 -1.70
CA VAL A 10 0.13 -8.30 -1.64
C VAL A 10 -0.22 -7.62 -0.32
N LEU A 11 -0.89 -6.47 -0.39
CA LEU A 11 -1.26 -5.63 0.75
C LEU A 11 -2.77 -5.39 0.76
N GLU A 12 -3.38 -5.44 1.93
CA GLU A 12 -4.74 -4.92 2.16
C GLU A 12 -4.67 -3.48 2.64
N VAL A 13 -5.39 -2.60 1.95
CA VAL A 13 -5.39 -1.16 2.24
C VAL A 13 -6.82 -0.62 2.26
N HIS A 14 -7.01 0.50 2.95
CA HIS A 14 -8.33 1.14 3.02
C HIS A 14 -8.69 1.78 1.68
N GLU A 15 -9.98 1.74 1.33
CA GLU A 15 -10.46 2.42 0.13
C GLU A 15 -10.35 3.93 0.31
N GLY A 16 -9.91 4.62 -0.75
CA GLY A 16 -9.66 6.06 -0.71
C GLY A 16 -8.26 6.45 -0.18
N SER A 17 -7.47 5.51 0.32
CA SER A 17 -6.05 5.75 0.63
C SER A 17 -5.22 5.91 -0.66
N THR A 18 -4.22 6.78 -0.61
CA THR A 18 -3.26 6.92 -1.71
C THR A 18 -2.25 5.76 -1.71
N ILE A 19 -1.61 5.54 -2.86
CA ILE A 19 -0.56 4.52 -3.00
C ILE A 19 0.61 4.79 -2.03
N LEU A 20 0.94 6.06 -1.79
CA LEU A 20 2.02 6.45 -0.90
C LEU A 20 1.69 6.13 0.57
N GLU A 21 0.48 6.42 1.02
CA GLU A 21 0.02 6.10 2.38
C GLU A 21 -0.06 4.59 2.60
N ALA A 22 -0.57 3.87 1.61
CA ALA A 22 -0.60 2.40 1.59
C ALA A 22 0.81 1.80 1.72
N ALA A 23 1.80 2.33 0.99
CA ALA A 23 3.17 1.85 1.05
C ALA A 23 3.81 2.12 2.43
N ARG A 24 3.72 3.36 2.92
CA ARG A 24 4.33 3.75 4.21
C ARG A 24 3.72 3.03 5.41
N SER A 25 2.40 2.87 5.44
CA SER A 25 1.71 2.12 6.51
C SER A 25 2.09 0.63 6.53
N ASN A 26 2.60 0.10 5.42
CA ASN A 26 3.09 -1.27 5.28
C ASN A 26 4.63 -1.37 5.27
N GLY A 27 5.32 -0.31 5.70
CA GLY A 27 6.78 -0.30 5.85
C GLY A 27 7.55 -0.33 4.52
N ILE A 28 6.92 0.07 3.42
CA ILE A 28 7.57 0.22 2.11
C ILE A 28 7.94 1.69 1.95
N ASP A 29 9.25 1.96 1.90
CA ASP A 29 9.75 3.29 1.62
C ASP A 29 9.76 3.52 0.10
N ILE A 30 8.99 4.50 -0.34
CA ILE A 30 8.95 4.96 -1.73
C ILE A 30 9.59 6.34 -1.72
N PRO A 31 10.72 6.54 -2.43
CA PRO A 31 11.39 7.83 -2.51
C PRO A 31 10.51 8.92 -3.16
#